data_AF-T2J096-F1
#
_entry.id   AF-T2J096-F1
#
_cell.length_a   1.000
_cell.length_b   1.000
_cell.length_c   1.000
_cell.angle_alpha   90.00
_cell.angle_beta   90.00
_cell.angle_gamma   90.00
#
_symmetry.space_group_name_H-M   'P 1'
#
loop_
_entity.id
_entity.type
_entity.pdbx_description
1 polymer ?
#
loop_
_entity_poly.entity_id
_entity_poly.type
_entity_poly.pdbx_seq_one_letter_code
_entity_poly.pdbx_strand_id
1 'polypeptide(L)'
;MITYKIEAKGGLALFLPTRKIKPSQRCPNCGTIHKDWAHLSNRYHVCDKCGFETARDRGSVMVMYNVARNKQQGLGTSLSDCGCLSSTDSTNKRKHTGSMKQLGLRKRQKSRLIRGLGDLETPTSQKSG
;
A
#
# COMPACT_ATOMS: atom_id res chain seq x y z
N MET A 1 6.46 -12.69 -29.43
CA MET A 1 6.31 -12.63 -27.96
C MET A 1 7.69 -12.34 -27.37
N ILE A 2 7.87 -11.36 -26.48
CA ILE A 2 9.22 -11.02 -25.96
C ILE A 2 9.61 -11.86 -24.72
N THR A 3 8.62 -12.43 -24.04
CA THR A 3 8.78 -13.21 -22.80
C THR A 3 9.71 -14.40 -22.95
N TYR A 4 9.57 -15.20 -24.01
CA TYR A 4 10.43 -16.38 -24.20
C TYR A 4 11.93 -16.01 -24.27
N LYS A 5 12.28 -14.85 -24.87
CA LYS A 5 13.67 -14.38 -24.94
C LYS A 5 14.18 -13.90 -23.58
N ILE A 6 13.29 -13.37 -22.75
CA ILE A 6 13.61 -12.92 -21.40
C ILE A 6 13.86 -14.16 -20.52
N GLU A 7 12.95 -15.12 -20.54
CA GLU A 7 13.03 -16.38 -19.79
C GLU A 7 14.24 -17.22 -20.22
N ALA A 8 14.53 -17.32 -21.52
CA ALA A 8 15.71 -18.03 -22.04
C ALA A 8 17.04 -17.42 -21.55
N LYS A 9 17.05 -16.14 -21.14
CA LYS A 9 18.22 -15.46 -20.56
C LYS A 9 18.18 -15.43 -19.02
N GLY A 10 17.26 -16.15 -18.39
CA GLY A 10 17.07 -16.15 -16.94
C GLY A 10 16.40 -14.88 -16.39
N GLY A 11 15.76 -14.08 -17.25
CA GLY A 11 15.05 -12.87 -16.84
C GLY A 11 13.62 -13.16 -16.35
N LEU A 12 13.06 -12.21 -15.60
CA LEU A 12 11.69 -12.26 -15.10
C LEU A 12 10.78 -11.31 -15.88
N ALA A 13 9.65 -11.81 -16.37
CA ALA A 13 8.60 -11.01 -16.99
C ALA A 13 7.43 -10.81 -16.00
N LEU A 14 7.08 -9.55 -15.73
CA LEU A 14 5.95 -9.19 -14.87
C LEU A 14 4.82 -8.55 -15.68
N PHE A 15 3.60 -9.00 -15.44
CA PHE A 15 2.40 -8.44 -16.07
C PHE A 15 1.59 -7.65 -15.05
N LEU A 16 1.47 -6.34 -15.29
CA LEU A 16 0.77 -5.42 -14.41
C LEU A 16 -0.57 -4.97 -15.00
N PRO A 17 -1.63 -4.80 -14.19
CA PRO A 17 -2.95 -4.38 -14.66
C PRO A 17 -2.97 -2.90 -15.05
N THR A 18 -2.67 -2.62 -16.32
CA THR A 18 -2.53 -1.26 -16.88
C THR A 18 -3.78 -0.41 -16.71
N ARG A 19 -4.98 -1.00 -16.78
CA ARG A 19 -6.27 -0.30 -16.59
C ARG A 19 -6.43 0.30 -15.19
N LYS A 20 -5.90 -0.37 -14.16
CA LYS A 20 -5.95 0.10 -12.77
C LYS A 20 -4.84 1.12 -12.50
N ILE A 21 -3.65 0.85 -13.03
CA ILE A 21 -2.46 1.68 -12.80
C ILE A 21 -2.54 3.02 -13.54
N LYS A 22 -3.06 3.00 -14.77
CA LYS A 22 -3.13 4.14 -15.70
C LYS A 22 -1.77 4.82 -15.91
N PRO A 23 -0.73 4.09 -16.37
CA PRO A 23 0.64 4.59 -16.38
C PRO A 23 0.86 5.83 -17.24
N SER A 24 0.16 5.94 -18.38
CA SER A 24 0.26 7.12 -19.27
C SER A 24 -0.43 8.36 -18.72
N GLN A 25 -1.31 8.21 -17.74
CA GLN A 25 -2.04 9.31 -17.12
C GLN A 25 -1.49 9.65 -15.74
N ARG A 26 -0.53 8.90 -15.22
CA ARG A 26 -0.09 9.01 -13.83
C ARG A 26 1.30 9.61 -13.75
N CYS A 27 1.48 10.60 -12.88
CA CYS A 27 2.80 11.15 -12.60
C CYS A 27 3.69 10.09 -11.90
N PRO A 28 4.92 9.85 -12.36
CA PRO A 28 5.84 8.90 -11.72
C PRO A 28 6.46 9.44 -10.42
N ASN A 29 6.40 10.76 -10.18
CA ASN A 29 6.96 11.38 -8.99
C ASN A 29 5.93 11.43 -7.84
N CYS A 30 4.78 12.06 -8.07
CA CYS A 30 3.76 12.27 -7.04
C CYS A 30 2.58 11.28 -7.09
N GLY A 31 2.48 10.47 -8.14
CA GLY A 31 1.40 9.48 -8.29
C GLY A 31 0.02 10.04 -8.65
N THR A 32 -0.12 11.34 -8.87
CA THR A 32 -1.39 11.98 -9.30
C THR A 32 -1.79 11.55 -10.70
N ILE A 33 -3.09 11.35 -10.93
CA ILE A 33 -3.64 10.99 -12.24
C ILE A 33 -4.18 12.25 -12.93
N HIS A 34 -3.66 12.52 -14.12
CA HIS A 34 -4.01 13.61 -15.03
C HIS A 34 -4.83 13.03 -16.20
N LYS A 35 -6.09 13.44 -16.34
CA LYS A 35 -7.00 12.90 -17.36
C LYS A 35 -6.67 13.42 -18.76
N ASP A 36 -6.18 14.65 -18.84
CA ASP A 36 -5.71 15.35 -20.04
C ASP A 36 -4.51 14.66 -20.71
N TRP A 37 -3.67 13.97 -19.93
CA TRP A 37 -2.55 13.18 -20.45
C TRP A 37 -2.99 11.95 -21.27
N ALA A 38 -4.27 11.56 -21.18
CA ALA A 38 -4.83 10.49 -21.99
C ALA A 38 -4.84 10.81 -23.50
N HIS A 39 -4.83 12.09 -23.87
CA HIS A 39 -4.94 12.49 -25.27
C HIS A 39 -3.64 12.26 -26.03
N LEU A 40 -3.68 11.44 -27.10
CA LEU A 40 -2.49 10.94 -27.80
C LEU A 40 -1.60 12.03 -28.41
N SER A 41 -2.12 13.21 -28.73
CA SER A 41 -1.31 14.33 -29.23
C SER A 41 -0.32 14.87 -28.18
N ASN A 42 -0.62 14.72 -26.89
CA ASN A 42 0.20 15.31 -25.83
C ASN A 42 1.41 14.43 -25.44
N ARG A 43 2.47 14.46 -26.24
CA ARG A 43 3.65 13.59 -26.05
C ARG A 43 4.54 13.95 -24.86
N TYR A 44 4.36 15.14 -24.28
CA TYR A 44 5.16 15.65 -23.17
C TYR A 44 4.27 16.06 -22.01
N HIS A 45 4.59 15.60 -20.80
CA HIS A 45 3.75 15.76 -19.63
C HIS A 45 4.43 16.63 -18.60
N VAL A 46 3.72 17.65 -18.13
CA VAL A 46 4.11 18.50 -17.00
C VAL A 46 3.07 18.31 -15.91
N CYS A 47 3.51 17.92 -14.72
CA CYS A 47 2.61 17.64 -13.61
C CYS A 47 2.20 18.90 -12.87
N ASP A 48 0.91 19.23 -12.87
CA ASP A 48 0.35 20.41 -12.19
C ASP A 48 0.64 20.46 -10.68
N LYS A 49 0.83 19.29 -10.03
CA LYS A 49 1.03 19.22 -8.58
C LYS A 49 2.48 19.29 -8.11
N CYS A 50 3.43 18.81 -8.91
CA CYS A 50 4.83 18.71 -8.49
C CYS A 50 5.84 19.28 -9.49
N GLY A 51 5.37 19.82 -10.62
CA GLY A 51 6.22 20.39 -11.67
C GLY A 51 7.09 19.37 -12.40
N PHE A 52 6.90 18.07 -12.16
CA PHE A 52 7.71 17.04 -12.82
C PHE A 52 7.39 16.96 -14.31
N GLU A 53 8.44 17.01 -15.12
CA GLU A 53 8.34 16.96 -16.58
C GLU A 53 8.92 15.66 -17.14
N THR A 54 8.22 15.04 -18.08
CA THR A 54 8.70 13.84 -18.75
C THR A 54 7.98 13.58 -20.07
N ALA A 55 8.64 12.88 -20.98
CA ALA A 55 7.96 12.30 -22.14
C ALA A 55 6.97 11.21 -21.69
N ARG A 56 5.83 11.09 -22.37
CA ARG A 56 4.76 10.13 -22.02
C ARG A 56 5.26 8.71 -21.80
N ASP A 57 6.05 8.20 -22.75
CA ASP A 57 6.48 6.80 -22.73
C ASP A 57 7.49 6.55 -21.60
N ARG A 58 8.42 7.50 -21.39
CA ARG A 58 9.37 7.48 -20.27
C ARG A 58 8.63 7.51 -18.93
N GLY A 59 7.65 8.39 -18.79
CA GLY A 59 6.79 8.48 -17.60
C GLY A 59 6.04 7.18 -17.32
N SER A 60 5.45 6.58 -18.37
CA SER A 60 4.71 5.32 -18.26
C SER A 60 5.58 4.18 -17.75
N VAL A 61 6.81 4.06 -18.27
CA VAL A 61 7.78 3.05 -17.81
C VAL A 61 8.18 3.29 -16.36
N MET A 62 8.44 4.54 -15.97
CA MET A 62 8.77 4.89 -14.59
C MET A 62 7.64 4.53 -13.62
N VAL A 63 6.38 4.79 -13.99
CA VAL A 63 5.21 4.39 -13.18
C VAL A 63 5.16 2.88 -13.03
N MET A 64 5.29 2.12 -14.12
CA MET A 64 5.27 0.64 -14.05
C MET A 64 6.37 0.10 -13.15
N TYR A 65 7.57 0.65 -13.26
CA TYR A 65 8.71 0.30 -12.41
C TYR A 65 8.44 0.62 -10.93
N ASN A 66 7.89 1.80 -10.63
CA ASN A 66 7.55 2.20 -9.27
C ASN A 66 6.46 1.32 -8.66
N VAL A 67 5.45 0.93 -9.45
CA VAL A 67 4.41 0.00 -9.00
C VAL A 67 5.01 -1.38 -8.72
N ALA A 68 5.86 -1.91 -9.60
CA ALA A 68 6.53 -3.20 -9.38
C ALA A 68 7.42 -3.20 -8.12
N ARG A 69 7.97 -2.04 -7.74
CA ARG A 69 8.79 -1.85 -6.53
C ARG A 69 8.01 -1.44 -5.29
N ASN A 70 6.66 -1.42 -5.34
CA ASN A 70 5.81 -0.94 -4.25
C ASN A 70 6.11 0.51 -3.80
N LYS A 71 6.71 1.33 -4.66
CA LYS A 71 6.97 2.76 -4.39
C LYS A 71 5.79 3.66 -4.74
N GLN A 72 4.84 3.17 -5.52
CA GLN A 72 3.69 3.94 -5.99
C GLN A 72 2.41 3.12 -5.97
N GLN A 73 1.34 3.75 -5.50
CA GLN A 73 0.03 3.12 -5.37
C GLN A 73 -0.61 2.97 -6.75
N GLY A 74 -0.57 1.77 -7.33
CA GLY A 74 -1.16 1.46 -8.64
C GLY A 74 -2.13 0.28 -8.63
N LEU A 75 -2.07 -0.56 -7.60
CA LEU A 75 -2.81 -1.83 -7.51
C LEU A 75 -4.03 -1.76 -6.57
N GLY A 76 -4.27 -0.60 -5.93
CA GLY A 76 -5.35 -0.43 -4.94
C GLY A 76 -5.08 -1.13 -3.60
N THR A 77 -3.86 -1.65 -3.38
CA THR A 77 -3.51 -2.49 -2.24
C THR A 77 -2.63 -1.80 -1.20
N SER A 78 -2.28 -0.52 -1.34
CA SER A 78 -1.70 0.18 -0.20
C SER A 78 -2.80 0.47 0.81
N LEU A 79 -2.98 -0.42 1.77
CA LEU A 79 -3.60 -0.07 3.03
C LEU A 79 -2.73 1.05 3.63
N SER A 80 -3.11 2.31 3.40
CA SER A 80 -2.82 3.33 4.39
C SER A 80 -3.36 2.77 5.69
N ASP A 81 -2.53 2.68 6.72
CA ASP A 81 -2.92 2.18 8.03
C ASP A 81 -4.01 3.12 8.56
N CYS A 82 -5.26 2.81 8.22
CA CYS A 82 -6.43 3.54 8.67
C CYS A 82 -6.53 3.19 10.15
N GLY A 83 -5.74 3.89 10.97
CA GLY A 83 -5.81 3.79 12.42
C GLY A 83 -7.27 3.84 12.82
N CYS A 84 -7.67 2.97 13.76
CA CYS A 84 -9.06 2.66 14.09
C CYS A 84 -9.93 3.93 14.15
N LEU A 85 -10.63 4.27 13.06
CA LEU A 85 -11.54 5.41 13.02
C LEU A 85 -12.79 4.99 13.81
N SER A 86 -13.14 5.73 14.85
CA SER A 86 -14.35 5.49 15.62
C SER A 86 -15.14 6.77 15.73
N SER A 87 -16.45 6.69 15.50
CA SER A 87 -17.41 7.79 15.71
C SER A 87 -17.45 8.32 17.16
N THR A 88 -16.59 7.80 18.05
CA THR A 88 -16.42 8.21 19.45
C THR A 88 -15.13 8.98 19.71
N ASP A 89 -14.44 9.46 18.66
CA ASP A 89 -13.17 10.21 18.76
C ASP A 89 -13.26 11.49 19.61
N SER A 90 -14.47 12.00 19.88
CA SER A 90 -14.71 13.11 20.80
C SER A 90 -14.82 12.65 22.25
N THR A 91 -13.69 12.24 22.84
CA THR A 91 -13.57 11.75 24.23
C THR A 91 -13.92 12.82 25.29
N ASN A 92 -13.83 14.11 24.96
CA ASN A 92 -14.19 15.21 25.86
C ASN A 92 -15.66 15.20 26.30
N LYS A 93 -16.57 14.58 25.53
CA LYS A 93 -18.00 14.56 25.83
C LYS A 93 -18.45 13.34 26.64
N ARG A 94 -17.62 12.29 26.79
CA ARG A 94 -18.02 11.03 27.43
C ARG A 94 -16.92 10.55 28.39
N LYS A 95 -17.07 10.89 29.67
CA LYS A 95 -16.10 10.56 30.73
C LYS A 95 -16.28 9.15 31.33
N HIS A 96 -17.43 8.51 31.09
CA HIS A 96 -17.82 7.27 31.77
C HIS A 96 -17.89 6.01 30.88
N THR A 97 -17.61 6.12 29.58
CA THR A 97 -17.65 4.95 28.67
C THR A 97 -16.44 4.98 27.75
N GLY A 98 -15.58 3.97 27.82
CA GLY A 98 -14.36 3.86 27.02
C GLY A 98 -14.68 3.80 25.52
N SER A 99 -13.83 4.43 24.70
CA SER A 99 -14.02 4.46 23.25
C SER A 99 -13.68 3.09 22.63
N MET A 100 -14.48 2.67 21.65
CA MET A 100 -14.18 1.46 20.86
C MET A 100 -12.82 1.56 20.15
N LYS A 101 -12.33 2.79 19.89
CA LYS A 101 -10.97 3.03 19.38
C LYS A 101 -9.90 2.64 20.40
N GLN A 102 -10.06 3.02 21.67
CA GLN A 102 -9.13 2.66 22.74
C GLN A 102 -9.07 1.13 22.92
N LEU A 103 -10.23 0.47 22.89
CA LEU A 103 -10.31 -0.99 22.93
C LEU A 103 -9.65 -1.65 21.71
N GLY A 104 -9.89 -1.09 20.52
CA GLY A 104 -9.27 -1.55 19.27
C GLY A 104 -7.75 -1.42 19.29
N LEU A 105 -7.21 -0.30 19.78
CA LEU A 105 -5.76 -0.10 19.95
C LEU A 105 -5.18 -1.09 20.97
N ARG A 106 -5.86 -1.30 22.11
CA ARG A 106 -5.41 -2.24 23.15
C ARG A 106 -5.46 -3.70 22.69
N LYS A 107 -6.47 -4.10 21.91
CA LYS A 107 -6.54 -5.46 21.32
C LYS A 107 -5.54 -5.66 20.18
N ARG A 108 -5.21 -4.60 19.43
CA ARG A 108 -4.19 -4.63 18.36
C ARG A 108 -2.76 -4.53 18.88
N GLN A 109 -2.58 -4.26 20.17
CA GLN A 109 -1.28 -4.40 20.82
C GLN A 109 -0.91 -5.89 20.86
N LYS A 110 -0.08 -6.30 19.91
CA LYS A 110 0.58 -7.62 19.91
C LYS A 110 1.27 -7.78 21.26
N SER A 111 1.04 -8.88 21.99
CA SER A 111 1.80 -9.14 23.20
C SER A 111 3.27 -9.18 22.80
N ARG A 112 4.05 -8.23 23.32
CA ARG A 112 5.49 -8.38 23.29
C ARG A 112 5.78 -9.41 24.36
N LEU A 113 5.75 -10.70 23.99
CA LEU A 113 6.41 -11.72 24.79
C LEU A 113 7.83 -11.20 25.02
N ILE A 114 8.12 -10.95 26.29
CA ILE A 114 9.42 -10.51 26.76
C ILE A 114 10.42 -11.54 26.25
N ARG A 115 11.39 -11.04 25.49
CA ARG A 115 12.58 -11.79 25.09
C ARG A 115 13.42 -11.95 26.36
N GLY A 116 13.24 -13.05 27.09
CA GLY A 116 14.03 -13.32 28.29
C GLY A 116 13.59 -14.54 29.10
N LEU A 117 14.31 -15.64 28.90
CA LEU A 117 14.76 -16.63 29.90
C LEU A 117 13.73 -17.53 30.62
N GLY A 118 13.90 -18.85 30.42
CA GLY A 118 13.68 -19.88 31.45
C GLY A 118 12.39 -20.70 31.34
N ASP A 119 12.55 -22.03 31.44
CA ASP A 119 11.51 -23.06 31.53
C ASP A 119 10.34 -22.70 32.45
N LEU A 120 9.12 -23.11 32.09
CA LEU A 120 8.16 -23.72 33.02
C LEU A 120 6.92 -24.24 32.28
N GLU A 121 6.59 -25.48 32.62
CA GLU A 121 5.62 -26.37 32.00
C GLU A 121 4.17 -25.86 32.02
N THR A 122 3.35 -26.34 31.09
CA THR A 122 1.91 -26.04 31.05
C THR A 122 1.16 -26.97 32.02
N PRO A 123 0.43 -26.49 33.04
CA PRO A 123 -0.42 -27.38 33.83
C PRO A 123 -1.66 -27.76 33.02
N THR A 124 -1.81 -29.04 32.70
CA THR A 124 -3.02 -29.60 32.10
C THR A 124 -4.11 -29.71 33.17
N SER A 125 -5.14 -28.87 33.08
CA SER A 125 -6.35 -29.03 33.89
C SER A 125 -7.24 -30.10 33.25
N GLN A 126 -7.08 -31.36 33.66
CA GLN A 126 -8.14 -32.36 33.48
C GLN A 126 -9.18 -32.18 34.58
N LYS A 127 -10.43 -31.93 34.18
CA LYS A 127 -11.61 -32.13 35.03
C LYS A 127 -12.13 -33.55 34.79
N SER A 128 -12.24 -34.34 35.85
CA SER A 128 -13.09 -35.53 35.91
C SER A 128 -13.26 -35.93 37.38
N GLY A 129 -14.51 -35.95 37.86
CA GLY A 129 -14.91 -36.32 39.22
C GLY A 129 -15.87 -35.31 39.82
#